data_AF-A0A7G9P1A6-F1
#
_entry.id   AF-A0A7G9P1A6-F1
#
_cell.length_a   1.000
_cell.length_b   1.000
_cell.length_c   1.000
_cell.angle_alpha   90.00
_cell.angle_beta   90.00
_cell.angle_gamma   90.00
#
_symmetry.space_group_name_H-M   'P 1'
#
loop_
_entity.id
_entity.type
_entity.pdbx_description
1 polymer ?
#
loop_
_entity_poly.entity_id
_entity_poly.type
_entity_poly.pdbx_seq_one_letter_code
_entity_poly.pdbx_strand_id
1 'polypeptide(L)'
;MKPFQRKDRDGWWVRFKDADGKWWTRLGGATEGEAYVTLSRYEREAMAIREGWVDRRQVESAKASHKPIGEVIAAYRAYQVGKRNSPAHVDESVRVIEKIADGIGARCLADIDYGKVEVWLADLLESGRSARTRNVFLLRINALLNWAVRRRMLIANPLLGMESVSEQCDKREVSRALSPDEVDKLLSLTPCTERQLFYRVAVRTGLRWSEIERLEWSCVDLDGGWLTPQASETKSRRSDPLPISPDLLDALKAFDSERVGRMFKYAPTLRTFKRDIKRVGIDYDTERGQADRKCLRKTFGTHLAMG
;
A
#
# COMPACT_ATOMS: atom_id res chain seq x y z
N MET A 1 -11.82 -1.67 -57.03
CA MET A 1 -11.97 -2.79 -56.08
C MET A 1 -12.90 -2.33 -54.97
N LYS A 2 -13.99 -3.04 -54.67
CA LYS A 2 -14.91 -2.63 -53.59
C LYS A 2 -14.14 -2.60 -52.26
N PRO A 3 -14.20 -1.50 -51.47
CA PRO A 3 -13.34 -1.32 -50.28
C PRO A 3 -13.73 -2.23 -49.10
N PHE A 4 -14.87 -2.92 -49.22
CA PHE A 4 -15.31 -3.97 -48.32
C PHE A 4 -15.90 -5.12 -49.13
N GLN A 5 -15.71 -6.34 -48.63
CA GLN A 5 -16.17 -7.56 -49.27
C GLN A 5 -16.63 -8.55 -48.19
N ARG A 6 -17.77 -9.20 -48.44
CA ARG A 6 -18.19 -10.36 -47.64
C ARG A 6 -17.27 -11.53 -47.99
N LYS A 7 -16.44 -11.95 -47.03
CA LYS A 7 -15.54 -13.09 -47.23
C LYS A 7 -16.25 -14.42 -46.95
N ASP A 8 -17.02 -14.52 -45.86
CA ASP A 8 -17.61 -15.78 -45.38
C ASP A 8 -19.01 -15.59 -44.74
N ARG A 9 -19.54 -16.64 -44.06
CA ARG A 9 -20.78 -16.56 -43.27
C ARG A 9 -20.68 -15.65 -42.03
N ASP A 10 -19.46 -15.30 -41.62
CA ASP A 10 -19.16 -14.63 -40.34
C ASP A 10 -19.13 -13.09 -40.40
N GLY A 11 -19.38 -12.48 -41.57
CA GLY A 11 -19.61 -11.03 -41.68
C GLY A 11 -18.87 -10.33 -42.81
N TRP A 12 -18.99 -9.00 -42.84
CA TRP A 12 -18.38 -8.12 -43.83
C TRP A 12 -16.99 -7.67 -43.39
N TRP A 13 -16.01 -7.77 -44.28
CA TRP A 13 -14.63 -7.35 -44.00
C TRP A 13 -14.30 -6.07 -44.73
N VAL A 14 -13.62 -5.16 -44.05
CA VAL A 14 -13.19 -3.86 -44.57
C VAL A 14 -11.69 -3.87 -44.81
N ARG A 15 -11.24 -3.27 -45.92
CA ARG A 15 -9.83 -3.05 -46.22
C ARG A 15 -9.56 -1.56 -46.27
N PHE A 16 -8.65 -1.08 -45.43
CA PHE A 16 -8.32 0.34 -45.30
C PHE A 16 -6.82 0.56 -45.17
N LYS A 17 -6.40 1.80 -45.41
CA LYS A 17 -5.01 2.24 -45.29
C LYS A 17 -4.88 3.08 -44.00
N ASP A 18 -3.95 2.73 -43.12
CA ASP A 18 -3.72 3.49 -41.89
C ASP A 18 -2.97 4.82 -42.15
N ALA A 19 -2.68 5.54 -41.07
CA ALA A 19 -1.97 6.82 -41.12
C ALA A 19 -0.52 6.68 -41.67
N ASP A 20 0.14 5.53 -41.47
CA ASP A 20 1.49 5.24 -42.01
C ASP A 20 1.46 4.75 -43.47
N GLY A 21 0.27 4.59 -44.02
CA GLY A 21 0.09 4.10 -45.37
C GLY A 21 0.07 2.57 -45.51
N LYS A 22 0.02 1.83 -44.40
CA LYS A 22 -0.04 0.37 -44.39
C LYS A 22 -1.48 -0.11 -44.57
N TRP A 23 -1.67 -1.16 -45.36
CA TRP A 23 -2.98 -1.77 -45.58
C TRP A 23 -3.34 -2.74 -44.46
N TRP A 24 -4.56 -2.63 -43.97
CA TRP A 24 -5.15 -3.54 -42.99
C TRP A 24 -6.46 -4.12 -43.51
N THR A 25 -6.77 -5.34 -43.06
CA THR A 25 -8.06 -5.98 -43.26
C THR A 25 -8.62 -6.38 -41.90
N ARG A 26 -9.86 -5.99 -41.62
CA ARG A 26 -10.54 -6.21 -40.33
C ARG A 26 -12.01 -6.53 -40.56
N LEU A 27 -12.63 -7.21 -39.59
CA LEU A 27 -14.08 -7.37 -39.58
C LEU A 27 -14.73 -5.98 -39.44
N GLY A 28 -15.62 -5.66 -40.37
CA GLY A 28 -16.36 -4.41 -40.43
C GLY A 28 -17.70 -4.46 -39.70
N GLY A 29 -18.30 -5.65 -39.59
CA GLY A 29 -19.58 -5.88 -38.93
C GLY A 29 -20.34 -7.07 -39.54
N ALA A 30 -21.52 -7.35 -39.00
CA ALA A 30 -22.43 -8.37 -39.52
C ALA A 30 -23.16 -7.91 -40.79
N THR A 31 -23.37 -6.60 -40.94
CA THR A 31 -24.07 -5.99 -42.07
C THR A 31 -23.17 -5.12 -42.94
N GLU A 32 -23.60 -4.85 -44.18
CA GLU A 32 -22.88 -3.96 -45.10
C GLU A 32 -22.82 -2.53 -44.56
N GLY A 33 -23.90 -2.06 -43.92
CA GLY A 33 -23.95 -0.75 -43.27
C GLY A 33 -22.96 -0.62 -42.11
N GLU A 34 -22.84 -1.62 -41.24
CA GLU A 34 -21.83 -1.64 -40.18
C GLU A 34 -20.40 -1.63 -40.75
N ALA A 35 -20.16 -2.39 -41.82
CA ALA A 35 -18.88 -2.36 -42.51
C ALA A 35 -18.56 -0.98 -43.09
N TYR A 36 -19.53 -0.30 -43.69
CA TYR A 36 -19.34 1.07 -44.18
C TYR A 36 -19.00 2.06 -43.04
N VAL A 37 -19.72 1.99 -41.91
CA VAL A 37 -19.45 2.84 -40.74
C VAL A 37 -18.05 2.55 -40.18
N THR A 38 -17.69 1.27 -40.03
CA THR A 38 -16.37 0.86 -39.53
C THR A 38 -15.24 1.31 -40.45
N LEU A 39 -15.39 1.15 -41.77
CA LEU A 39 -14.43 1.64 -42.76
C LEU A 39 -14.26 3.16 -42.66
N SER A 40 -15.38 3.89 -42.67
CA SER A 40 -15.39 5.35 -42.58
C SER A 40 -14.70 5.85 -41.30
N ARG A 41 -14.89 5.15 -40.16
CA ARG A 41 -14.20 5.46 -38.91
C ARG A 41 -12.69 5.33 -39.05
N TYR A 42 -12.20 4.22 -39.63
CA TYR A 42 -10.76 4.01 -39.82
C TYR A 42 -10.14 5.00 -40.80
N GLU A 43 -10.82 5.32 -41.90
CA GLU A 43 -10.33 6.29 -42.89
C GLU A 43 -10.27 7.70 -42.31
N ARG A 44 -11.29 8.13 -41.54
CA ARG A 44 -11.28 9.42 -40.84
C ARG A 44 -10.18 9.51 -39.80
N GLU A 45 -9.98 8.46 -39.00
CA GLU A 45 -8.89 8.42 -38.01
C GLU A 45 -7.51 8.50 -38.71
N ALA A 46 -7.31 7.72 -39.76
CA ALA A 46 -6.06 7.72 -40.53
C ALA A 46 -5.79 9.07 -41.20
N MET A 47 -6.83 9.72 -41.74
CA MET A 47 -6.75 11.07 -42.32
C MET A 47 -6.43 12.10 -41.25
N ALA A 48 -7.15 12.12 -40.14
CA ALA A 48 -6.95 13.08 -39.06
C ALA A 48 -5.52 13.01 -38.47
N ILE A 49 -4.95 11.81 -38.36
CA ILE A 49 -3.55 11.64 -37.93
C ILE A 49 -2.58 12.12 -39.02
N ARG A 50 -2.82 11.77 -40.28
CA ARG A 50 -1.92 12.12 -41.41
C ARG A 50 -1.87 13.63 -41.67
N GLU A 51 -3.01 14.30 -41.58
CA GLU A 51 -3.15 15.75 -41.70
C GLU A 51 -2.75 16.51 -40.42
N GLY A 52 -2.38 15.79 -39.35
CA GLY A 52 -1.92 16.37 -38.08
C GLY A 52 -3.04 17.00 -37.22
N TRP A 53 -4.31 16.77 -37.54
CA TRP A 53 -5.45 17.24 -36.75
C TRP A 53 -5.56 16.53 -35.39
N VAL A 54 -5.06 15.30 -35.31
CA VAL A 54 -5.03 14.51 -34.08
C VAL A 54 -3.67 13.84 -33.94
N ASP A 55 -3.06 13.94 -32.76
CA ASP A 55 -1.82 13.19 -32.46
C ASP A 55 -2.14 11.69 -32.32
N ARG A 56 -1.40 10.83 -33.04
CA ARG A 56 -1.49 9.37 -32.91
C ARG A 56 -1.44 8.90 -31.46
N ARG A 57 -0.58 9.52 -30.65
CA ARG A 57 -0.43 9.19 -29.22
C ARG A 57 -1.70 9.47 -28.45
N GLN A 58 -2.44 10.53 -28.78
CA GLN A 58 -3.74 10.82 -28.16
C GLN A 58 -4.77 9.75 -28.50
N VAL A 59 -4.81 9.28 -29.75
CA VAL A 59 -5.70 8.19 -30.16
C VAL A 59 -5.35 6.88 -29.45
N GLU A 60 -4.06 6.53 -29.38
CA GLU A 60 -3.59 5.32 -28.70
C GLU A 60 -3.88 5.36 -27.19
N SER A 61 -3.58 6.49 -26.54
CA SER A 61 -3.90 6.68 -25.12
C SER A 61 -5.39 6.63 -24.86
N ALA A 62 -6.22 7.25 -25.70
CA ALA A 62 -7.68 7.16 -25.58
C ALA A 62 -8.17 5.71 -25.71
N LYS A 63 -7.65 4.92 -26.65
CA LYS A 63 -8.00 3.50 -26.76
C LYS A 63 -7.55 2.71 -25.52
N ALA A 64 -6.35 2.99 -25.01
CA ALA A 64 -5.81 2.32 -23.84
C ALA A 64 -6.51 2.71 -22.53
N SER A 65 -7.02 3.93 -22.41
CA SER A 65 -7.74 4.41 -21.22
C SER A 65 -9.11 3.74 -21.06
N HIS A 66 -9.70 3.25 -22.15
CA HIS A 66 -11.00 2.54 -22.15
C HIS A 66 -10.88 1.03 -21.90
N LYS A 67 -9.67 0.51 -21.66
CA LYS A 67 -9.51 -0.90 -21.24
C LYS A 67 -10.18 -1.13 -19.89
N PRO A 68 -10.71 -2.34 -19.63
CA PRO A 68 -11.30 -2.68 -18.34
C PRO A 68 -10.34 -2.40 -17.19
N ILE A 69 -10.81 -1.70 -16.16
CA ILE A 69 -9.99 -1.25 -15.03
C ILE A 69 -9.31 -2.43 -14.33
N GLY A 70 -9.97 -3.59 -14.25
CA GLY A 70 -9.40 -4.82 -13.70
C GLY A 70 -8.15 -5.29 -14.46
N GLU A 71 -8.12 -5.19 -15.78
CA GLU A 71 -6.92 -5.51 -16.57
C GLU A 71 -5.79 -4.53 -16.29
N VAL A 72 -6.12 -3.24 -16.14
CA VAL A 72 -5.15 -2.20 -15.81
C VAL A 72 -4.55 -2.43 -14.43
N ILE A 73 -5.38 -2.75 -13.43
CA ILE A 73 -4.96 -3.05 -12.06
C ILE A 73 -4.10 -4.32 -12.03
N ALA A 74 -4.45 -5.36 -12.77
CA ALA A 74 -3.65 -6.58 -12.88
C ALA A 74 -2.27 -6.32 -13.49
N ALA A 75 -2.20 -5.52 -14.56
CA ALA A 75 -0.93 -5.10 -15.16
C ALA A 75 -0.10 -4.24 -14.19
N TYR A 76 -0.75 -3.36 -13.41
CA TYR A 76 -0.09 -2.57 -12.38
C TYR A 76 0.46 -3.44 -11.23
N ARG A 77 -0.30 -4.48 -10.83
CA ARG A 77 0.14 -5.47 -9.84
C ARG A 77 1.42 -6.17 -10.30
N ALA A 78 1.45 -6.66 -11.54
CA ALA A 78 2.63 -7.29 -12.12
C ALA A 78 3.85 -6.33 -12.14
N TYR A 79 3.61 -5.06 -12.47
CA TYR A 79 4.65 -4.02 -12.42
C TYR A 79 5.22 -3.83 -11.00
N GLN A 80 4.37 -3.80 -9.97
CA GLN A 80 4.84 -3.66 -8.59
C GLN A 80 5.62 -4.88 -8.09
N VAL A 81 5.21 -6.09 -8.49
CA VAL A 81 5.97 -7.32 -8.21
C VAL A 81 7.35 -7.25 -8.87
N GLY A 82 7.43 -6.80 -10.14
CA GLY A 82 8.69 -6.60 -10.84
C GLY A 82 9.63 -5.58 -10.18
N LYS A 83 9.09 -4.64 -9.39
CA LYS A 83 9.86 -3.70 -8.56
C LYS A 83 10.42 -4.30 -7.27
N ARG A 84 10.17 -5.59 -7.01
CA ARG A 84 10.55 -6.27 -5.75
C ARG A 84 9.92 -5.64 -4.50
N ASN A 85 8.73 -5.07 -4.64
CA ASN A 85 7.92 -4.69 -3.49
C ASN A 85 7.45 -5.95 -2.75
N SER A 86 7.25 -5.84 -1.43
CA SER A 86 6.76 -6.97 -0.65
C SER A 86 5.33 -7.37 -1.08
N PRO A 87 4.97 -8.67 -1.05
CA PRO A 87 3.64 -9.13 -1.44
C PRO A 87 2.51 -8.41 -0.69
N ALA A 88 2.68 -8.23 0.63
CA ALA A 88 1.71 -7.51 1.46
C ALA A 88 1.49 -6.07 1.02
N HIS A 89 2.55 -5.36 0.59
CA HIS A 89 2.43 -3.99 0.08
C HIS A 89 1.72 -3.93 -1.26
N VAL A 90 2.00 -4.90 -2.14
CA VAL A 90 1.35 -5.01 -3.45
C VAL A 90 -0.15 -5.26 -3.26
N ASP A 91 -0.52 -6.24 -2.43
CA ASP A 91 -1.92 -6.60 -2.19
C ASP A 91 -2.70 -5.48 -1.47
N GLU A 92 -2.08 -4.80 -0.50
CA GLU A 92 -2.67 -3.60 0.12
C GLU A 92 -2.93 -2.53 -0.94
N SER A 93 -1.93 -2.22 -1.77
CA SER A 93 -2.05 -1.17 -2.79
C SER A 93 -3.15 -1.48 -3.80
N VAL A 94 -3.21 -2.73 -4.28
CA VAL A 94 -4.24 -3.19 -5.21
C VAL A 94 -5.63 -3.09 -4.57
N ARG A 95 -5.82 -3.62 -3.36
CA ARG A 95 -7.11 -3.55 -2.65
C ARG A 95 -7.59 -2.11 -2.46
N VAL A 96 -6.68 -1.20 -2.12
CA VAL A 96 -7.01 0.23 -1.94
C VAL A 96 -7.44 0.84 -3.28
N ILE A 97 -6.74 0.53 -4.37
CA ILE A 97 -7.07 1.01 -5.72
C ILE A 97 -8.42 0.46 -6.20
N GLU A 98 -8.67 -0.83 -6.03
CA GLU A 98 -9.95 -1.46 -6.38
C GLU A 98 -11.10 -0.79 -5.63
N LYS A 99 -10.93 -0.59 -4.32
CA LYS A 99 -11.98 0.01 -3.49
C LYS A 99 -12.33 1.45 -3.88
N ILE A 100 -11.36 2.28 -4.25
CA ILE A 100 -11.66 3.62 -4.76
C ILE A 100 -12.26 3.56 -6.17
N ALA A 101 -11.76 2.69 -7.04
CA ALA A 101 -12.33 2.51 -8.39
C ALA A 101 -13.80 2.08 -8.33
N ASP A 102 -14.13 1.11 -7.47
CA ASP A 102 -15.51 0.70 -7.21
C ASP A 102 -16.34 1.83 -6.57
N GLY A 103 -15.74 2.53 -5.60
CA GLY A 103 -16.38 3.64 -4.89
C GLY A 103 -16.81 4.80 -5.79
N ILE A 104 -16.02 5.09 -6.84
CA ILE A 104 -16.35 6.11 -7.86
C ILE A 104 -17.06 5.52 -9.10
N GLY A 105 -17.32 4.21 -9.12
CA GLY A 105 -17.95 3.52 -10.24
C GLY A 105 -17.09 3.43 -11.51
N ALA A 106 -15.76 3.57 -11.42
CA ALA A 106 -14.87 3.51 -12.57
C ALA A 106 -14.84 2.09 -13.17
N ARG A 107 -15.03 1.99 -14.49
CA ARG A 107 -14.92 0.75 -15.27
C ARG A 107 -13.68 0.75 -16.16
N CYS A 108 -13.12 1.91 -16.43
CA CYS A 108 -11.86 2.11 -17.14
C CYS A 108 -11.11 3.33 -16.56
N LEU A 109 -9.89 3.62 -17.06
CA LEU A 109 -9.13 4.79 -16.60
C LEU A 109 -9.80 6.11 -17.01
N ALA A 110 -10.54 6.13 -18.13
CA ALA A 110 -11.23 7.32 -18.61
C ALA A 110 -12.40 7.75 -17.70
N ASP A 111 -12.93 6.85 -16.86
CA ASP A 111 -14.01 7.16 -15.93
C ASP A 111 -13.53 7.89 -14.66
N ILE A 112 -12.21 7.91 -14.43
CA ILE A 112 -11.58 8.51 -13.25
C ILE A 112 -11.41 10.01 -13.51
N ASP A 113 -12.31 10.80 -12.93
CA ASP A 113 -12.26 12.25 -12.97
C ASP A 113 -12.01 12.87 -11.58
N TYR A 114 -11.56 14.13 -11.58
CA TYR A 114 -11.23 14.87 -10.36
C TYR A 114 -12.43 14.98 -9.41
N GLY A 115 -13.61 15.31 -9.94
CA GLY A 115 -14.81 15.59 -9.14
C GLY A 115 -15.33 14.35 -8.42
N LYS A 116 -15.44 13.20 -9.10
CA LYS A 116 -15.85 11.94 -8.46
C LYS A 116 -14.91 11.51 -7.36
N VAL A 117 -13.59 11.65 -7.58
CA VAL A 117 -12.60 11.29 -6.56
C VAL A 117 -12.67 12.25 -5.38
N GLU A 118 -12.83 13.56 -5.62
CA GLU A 118 -12.96 14.56 -4.56
C GLU A 118 -14.17 14.28 -3.66
N VAL A 119 -15.35 14.10 -4.25
CA VAL A 119 -16.59 13.78 -3.53
C VAL A 119 -16.41 12.50 -2.72
N TRP A 120 -15.92 11.43 -3.35
CA TRP A 120 -15.77 10.15 -2.66
C TRP A 120 -14.76 10.21 -1.51
N LEU A 121 -13.66 10.97 -1.66
CA LEU A 121 -12.70 11.18 -0.58
C LEU A 121 -13.29 12.04 0.56
N ALA A 122 -14.19 12.97 0.27
CA ALA A 122 -14.92 13.74 1.29
C ALA A 122 -15.89 12.84 2.05
N ASP A 123 -16.66 11.99 1.35
CA ASP A 123 -17.59 11.02 1.95
C ASP A 123 -16.88 10.04 2.90
N LEU A 124 -15.62 9.68 2.62
CA LEU A 124 -14.81 8.89 3.55
C LEU A 124 -14.62 9.60 4.89
N LEU A 125 -14.39 10.91 4.90
CA LEU A 125 -14.22 11.68 6.12
C LEU A 125 -15.55 11.82 6.86
N GLU A 126 -16.64 12.12 6.15
CA GLU A 126 -17.99 12.22 6.72
C GLU A 126 -18.47 10.91 7.33
N SER A 127 -18.14 9.78 6.71
CA SER A 127 -18.37 8.43 7.26
C SER A 127 -17.41 8.03 8.39
N GLY A 128 -16.62 8.98 8.89
CA GLY A 128 -15.77 8.79 10.07
C GLY A 128 -14.46 8.05 9.78
N ARG A 129 -13.97 7.98 8.53
CA ARG A 129 -12.59 7.54 8.26
C ARG A 129 -11.59 8.67 8.55
N SER A 130 -10.35 8.30 8.86
CA SER A 130 -9.31 9.28 9.21
C SER A 130 -8.74 9.97 7.98
N ALA A 131 -8.21 11.17 8.19
CA ALA A 131 -7.40 11.93 7.25
C ALA A 131 -6.31 11.05 6.62
N ARG A 132 -5.66 10.23 7.45
CA ARG A 132 -4.67 9.26 7.01
C ARG A 132 -5.24 8.24 6.03
N THR A 133 -6.38 7.64 6.34
CA THR A 133 -7.04 6.67 5.44
C THR A 133 -7.39 7.31 4.11
N ARG A 134 -8.00 8.51 4.14
CA ARG A 134 -8.32 9.30 2.94
C ARG A 134 -7.07 9.59 2.11
N ASN A 135 -5.98 10.02 2.73
CA ASN A 135 -4.70 10.28 2.05
C ASN A 135 -4.06 9.01 1.48
N VAL A 136 -4.22 7.85 2.12
CA VAL A 136 -3.74 6.57 1.58
C VAL A 136 -4.46 6.22 0.28
N PHE A 137 -5.79 6.42 0.20
CA PHE A 137 -6.52 6.24 -1.05
C PHE A 137 -5.98 7.14 -2.15
N LEU A 138 -5.87 8.45 -1.87
CA LEU A 138 -5.34 9.43 -2.82
C LEU A 138 -3.93 9.07 -3.30
N LEU A 139 -3.04 8.68 -2.39
CA LEU A 139 -1.67 8.27 -2.70
C LEU A 139 -1.63 7.07 -3.65
N ARG A 140 -2.44 6.03 -3.38
CA ARG A 140 -2.43 4.79 -4.16
C ARG A 140 -3.02 4.98 -5.54
N ILE A 141 -4.14 5.71 -5.67
CA ILE A 141 -4.73 5.98 -6.98
C ILE A 141 -3.83 6.89 -7.82
N ASN A 142 -3.20 7.91 -7.22
CA ASN A 142 -2.22 8.74 -7.94
C ASN A 142 -1.01 7.94 -8.43
N ALA A 143 -0.55 6.95 -7.66
CA ALA A 143 0.54 6.08 -8.09
C ALA A 143 0.17 5.25 -9.33
N LEU A 144 -1.07 4.71 -9.38
CA LEU A 144 -1.61 4.03 -10.55
C LEU A 144 -1.68 4.97 -11.76
N LEU A 145 -2.29 6.15 -11.60
CA LEU A 145 -2.53 7.09 -12.70
C LEU A 145 -1.21 7.62 -13.27
N ASN A 146 -0.25 7.95 -12.42
CA ASN A 146 1.09 8.34 -12.87
C ASN A 146 1.82 7.19 -13.59
N TRP A 147 1.62 5.94 -13.17
CA TRP A 147 2.12 4.77 -13.91
C TRP A 147 1.41 4.61 -15.26
N ALA A 148 0.10 4.81 -15.32
CA ALA A 148 -0.68 4.75 -16.56
C ALA A 148 -0.25 5.83 -17.57
N VAL A 149 0.07 7.04 -17.11
CA VAL A 149 0.67 8.10 -17.94
C VAL A 149 2.01 7.64 -18.52
N ARG A 150 2.91 7.10 -17.69
CA ARG A 150 4.21 6.56 -18.18
C ARG A 150 4.04 5.41 -19.17
N ARG A 151 2.98 4.62 -19.04
CA ARG A 151 2.60 3.54 -19.96
C ARG A 151 1.84 4.03 -21.18
N ARG A 152 1.66 5.35 -21.36
CA ARG A 152 0.91 6.00 -22.43
C ARG A 152 -0.55 5.52 -22.52
N MET A 153 -1.11 5.13 -21.37
CA MET A 153 -2.53 4.78 -21.23
C MET A 153 -3.38 6.01 -20.89
N LEU A 154 -2.73 7.08 -20.42
CA LEU A 154 -3.31 8.40 -20.16
C LEU A 154 -2.36 9.46 -20.71
N ILE A 155 -2.91 10.58 -21.15
CA ILE A 155 -2.14 11.75 -21.59
C ILE A 155 -1.64 12.54 -20.38
N ALA A 156 -2.49 12.69 -19.37
CA ALA A 156 -2.18 13.35 -18.11
C ALA A 156 -2.86 12.62 -16.95
N ASN A 157 -2.37 12.86 -15.74
CA ASN A 157 -3.01 12.37 -14.53
C ASN A 157 -4.22 13.26 -14.21
N PRO A 158 -5.47 12.73 -14.17
CA PRO A 158 -6.66 13.53 -13.90
C PRO A 158 -6.71 14.09 -12.47
N LEU A 159 -5.90 13.56 -11.55
CA LEU A 159 -5.84 14.00 -10.15
C LEU A 159 -4.64 14.92 -9.87
N LEU A 160 -4.01 15.45 -10.93
CA LEU A 160 -2.95 16.43 -10.78
C LEU A 160 -3.46 17.65 -9.99
N GLY A 161 -2.75 18.03 -8.93
CA GLY A 161 -3.12 19.15 -8.06
C GLY A 161 -4.07 18.78 -6.90
N MET A 162 -4.57 17.54 -6.83
CA MET A 162 -5.38 17.13 -5.69
C MET A 162 -4.52 16.94 -4.43
N GLU A 163 -4.80 17.70 -3.38
CA GLU A 163 -3.95 17.76 -2.18
C GLU A 163 -4.35 16.75 -1.09
N SER A 164 -3.38 16.39 -0.25
CA SER A 164 -3.63 15.65 0.99
C SER A 164 -4.17 16.57 2.08
N VAL A 165 -5.04 16.05 2.93
CA VAL A 165 -5.52 16.77 4.12
C VAL A 165 -4.54 16.58 5.29
N SER A 166 -4.47 17.54 6.20
CA SER A 166 -3.57 17.47 7.35
C SER A 166 -3.94 16.32 8.29
N GLU A 167 -3.03 15.35 8.45
CA GLU A 167 -3.17 14.28 9.47
C GLU A 167 -2.99 14.82 10.90
N GLN A 168 -2.38 16.00 11.08
CA GLN A 168 -2.11 16.56 12.40
C GLN A 168 -3.36 17.08 13.10
N CYS A 169 -4.33 17.57 12.33
CA CYS A 169 -5.62 18.03 12.84
C CYS A 169 -6.57 16.86 13.16
N ASP A 170 -6.22 15.63 12.76
CA ASP A 170 -7.03 14.41 12.94
C ASP A 170 -6.30 13.37 13.81
N LYS A 171 -5.78 13.80 14.97
CA LYS A 171 -5.14 12.91 15.94
C LYS A 171 -6.20 12.15 16.75
N ARG A 172 -6.71 11.06 16.18
CA ARG A 172 -7.72 10.21 16.85
C ARG A 172 -7.17 9.27 17.91
N GLU A 173 -5.93 8.79 17.74
CA GLU A 173 -5.27 7.86 18.65
C GLU A 173 -3.86 8.35 18.97
N VAL A 174 -3.69 8.93 20.15
CA VAL A 174 -2.37 9.33 20.66
C VAL A 174 -1.88 8.24 21.60
N SER A 175 -0.82 7.52 21.23
CA SER A 175 -0.17 6.60 22.16
C SER A 175 0.50 7.38 23.30
N ARG A 176 0.34 6.96 24.55
CA ARG A 176 1.05 7.54 25.71
C ARG A 176 2.31 6.74 26.05
N ALA A 177 3.20 7.31 26.85
CA ALA A 177 4.23 6.53 27.54
C ALA A 177 3.60 5.86 28.78
N LEU A 178 4.11 4.68 29.15
CA LEU A 178 3.82 4.05 30.42
C LEU A 178 4.66 4.72 31.52
N SER A 179 4.10 4.86 32.71
CA SER A 179 4.84 5.25 33.91
C SER A 179 5.76 4.10 34.40
N PRO A 180 6.77 4.38 35.25
CA PRO A 180 7.64 3.35 35.81
C PRO A 180 6.85 2.20 36.48
N ASP A 181 5.86 2.52 37.31
CA ASP A 181 5.02 1.52 37.99
C ASP A 181 4.23 0.65 37.01
N GLU A 182 3.74 1.23 35.91
CA GLU A 182 3.03 0.48 34.86
C GLU A 182 3.98 -0.41 34.06
N VAL A 183 5.21 0.03 33.82
CA VAL A 183 6.25 -0.81 33.21
C VAL A 183 6.50 -2.02 34.12
N ASP A 184 6.73 -1.80 35.42
CA ASP A 184 7.03 -2.88 36.36
C ASP A 184 5.87 -3.88 36.47
N LYS A 185 4.62 -3.39 36.53
CA LYS A 185 3.41 -4.23 36.47
C LYS A 185 3.38 -5.07 35.19
N LEU A 186 3.60 -4.46 34.02
CA LEU A 186 3.56 -5.16 32.74
C LEU A 186 4.64 -6.24 32.65
N LEU A 187 5.85 -5.94 33.10
CA LEU A 187 7.00 -6.84 32.99
C LEU A 187 6.99 -7.96 34.03
N SER A 188 6.33 -7.78 35.17
CA SER A 188 6.35 -8.74 36.28
C SER A 188 5.06 -9.56 36.43
N LEU A 189 3.90 -8.98 36.08
CA LEU A 189 2.59 -9.59 36.31
C LEU A 189 1.96 -10.23 35.06
N THR A 190 2.57 -10.07 33.89
CA THR A 190 2.11 -10.76 32.66
C THR A 190 2.31 -12.28 32.84
N PRO A 191 1.30 -13.14 32.63
CA PRO A 191 1.35 -14.53 33.08
C PRO A 191 2.21 -15.48 32.22
N CYS A 192 3.00 -14.97 31.29
CA CYS A 192 3.83 -15.77 30.40
C CYS A 192 5.21 -15.11 30.29
N THR A 193 6.23 -15.87 30.67
CA THR A 193 7.63 -15.44 30.70
C THR A 193 8.12 -14.97 29.33
N GLU A 194 7.75 -15.67 28.26
CA GLU A 194 8.08 -15.26 26.88
C GLU A 194 7.47 -13.89 26.53
N ARG A 195 6.22 -13.62 26.96
CA ARG A 195 5.58 -12.31 26.73
C ARG A 195 6.18 -11.21 27.61
N GLN A 196 6.52 -11.52 28.86
CA GLN A 196 7.24 -10.60 29.74
C GLN A 196 8.55 -10.16 29.10
N LEU A 197 9.34 -11.11 28.58
CA LEU A 197 10.59 -10.83 27.89
C LEU A 197 10.36 -10.04 26.60
N PHE A 198 9.33 -10.38 25.81
CA PHE A 198 8.96 -9.61 24.61
C PHE A 198 8.68 -8.14 24.94
N TYR A 199 7.89 -7.88 25.98
CA TYR A 199 7.59 -6.52 26.43
C TYR A 199 8.84 -5.82 26.99
N ARG A 200 9.71 -6.54 27.70
CA ARG A 200 10.97 -6.01 28.23
C ARG A 200 11.88 -5.57 27.10
N VAL A 201 12.07 -6.40 26.07
CA VAL A 201 12.83 -6.02 24.86
C VAL A 201 12.23 -4.76 24.25
N ALA A 202 10.90 -4.69 24.08
CA ALA A 202 10.25 -3.52 23.49
C ALA A 202 10.48 -2.22 24.27
N VAL A 203 10.38 -2.26 25.61
CA VAL A 203 10.55 -1.07 26.48
C VAL A 203 12.02 -0.68 26.66
N ARG A 204 12.96 -1.62 26.56
CA ARG A 204 14.39 -1.38 26.79
C ARG A 204 15.21 -1.09 25.55
N THR A 205 14.72 -1.45 24.36
CA THR A 205 15.43 -1.22 23.09
C THR A 205 14.71 -0.25 22.17
N GLY A 206 13.41 -0.02 22.42
CA GLY A 206 12.57 0.78 21.55
C GLY A 206 12.36 0.17 20.16
N LEU A 207 12.72 -1.09 19.91
CA LEU A 207 12.49 -1.75 18.61
C LEU A 207 11.02 -1.74 18.21
N ARG A 208 10.75 -1.72 16.90
CA ARG A 208 9.37 -1.85 16.41
C ARG A 208 8.85 -3.24 16.75
N TRP A 209 7.55 -3.35 17.03
CA TRP A 209 6.91 -4.63 17.34
C TRP A 209 7.24 -5.73 16.32
N SER A 210 7.24 -5.39 15.03
CA SER A 210 7.56 -6.31 13.93
C SER A 210 9.04 -6.70 13.84
N GLU A 211 9.94 -5.83 14.33
CA GLU A 211 11.38 -6.12 14.42
C GLU A 211 11.63 -7.13 15.56
N ILE A 212 10.94 -6.96 16.70
CA ILE A 212 11.03 -7.89 17.84
C ILE A 212 10.42 -9.26 17.48
N GLU A 213 9.27 -9.27 16.80
CA GLU A 213 8.62 -10.50 16.31
C GLU A 213 9.56 -11.36 15.44
N ARG A 214 10.47 -10.73 14.70
CA ARG A 214 11.42 -11.39 13.82
C ARG A 214 12.83 -11.46 14.42
N LEU A 215 13.02 -11.08 15.68
CA LEU A 215 14.34 -11.10 16.27
C LEU A 215 14.86 -12.54 16.38
N GLU A 216 16.13 -12.74 16.06
CA GLU A 216 16.81 -14.02 16.15
C GLU A 216 17.90 -13.97 17.21
N TRP A 217 18.20 -15.12 17.81
CA TRP A 217 19.26 -15.22 18.82
C TRP A 217 20.65 -14.87 18.27
N SER A 218 20.89 -15.08 16.98
CA SER A 218 22.11 -14.67 16.27
C SER A 218 22.34 -13.14 16.27
N CYS A 219 21.29 -12.36 16.57
CA CYS A 219 21.37 -10.91 16.68
C CYS A 219 21.75 -10.41 18.09
N VAL A 220 21.88 -11.30 19.07
CA VAL A 220 22.06 -10.94 20.48
C VAL A 220 23.41 -11.47 20.96
N ASP A 221 24.31 -10.55 21.28
CA ASP A 221 25.57 -10.83 21.96
C ASP A 221 25.38 -10.68 23.47
N LEU A 222 25.22 -11.81 24.17
CA LEU A 222 25.02 -11.83 25.63
C LEU A 222 26.30 -11.60 26.43
N ASP A 223 27.47 -11.72 25.80
CA ASP A 223 28.76 -11.52 26.45
C ASP A 223 29.20 -10.06 26.29
N GLY A 224 29.08 -9.52 25.08
CA GLY A 224 29.34 -8.11 24.79
C GLY A 224 28.21 -7.15 25.18
N GLY A 225 26.99 -7.65 25.38
CA GLY A 225 25.83 -6.85 25.78
C GLY A 225 25.24 -6.02 24.64
N TRP A 226 25.21 -6.57 23.42
CA TRP A 226 24.74 -5.89 22.22
C TRP A 226 23.60 -6.63 21.53
N LEU A 227 22.65 -5.87 20.97
CA LEU A 227 21.59 -6.37 20.11
C LEU A 227 21.66 -5.68 18.76
N THR A 228 21.82 -6.45 17.69
CA THR A 228 21.96 -5.93 16.32
C THR A 228 20.76 -6.37 15.45
N PRO A 229 19.77 -5.49 15.20
CA PRO A 229 18.59 -5.84 14.41
C PRO A 229 18.94 -6.12 12.95
N GLN A 230 18.37 -7.17 12.35
CA GLN A 230 18.68 -7.54 10.96
C GLN A 230 18.33 -6.42 9.96
N ALA A 231 19.27 -6.08 9.08
CA ALA A 231 19.12 -5.02 8.07
C ALA A 231 17.97 -5.25 7.08
N SER A 232 17.62 -6.51 6.77
CA SER A 232 16.46 -6.83 5.90
C SER A 232 15.12 -6.44 6.53
N GLU A 233 15.10 -6.31 7.86
CA GLU A 233 13.89 -6.17 8.67
C GLU A 233 13.64 -4.73 9.15
N THR A 234 14.62 -3.84 9.01
CA THR A 234 14.44 -2.43 9.35
C THR A 234 13.91 -1.67 8.13
N LYS A 235 12.89 -0.83 8.36
CA LYS A 235 12.28 0.01 7.31
C LYS A 235 13.30 0.92 6.59
N SER A 236 14.42 1.21 7.23
CA SER A 236 15.54 2.02 6.73
C SER A 236 16.69 1.19 6.13
N ARG A 237 16.63 -0.15 6.18
CA ARG A 237 17.73 -1.07 5.86
C ARG A 237 19.03 -0.76 6.63
N ARG A 238 18.92 -0.23 7.85
CA ARG A 238 20.03 0.04 8.77
C ARG A 238 20.03 -1.00 9.88
N SER A 239 21.21 -1.43 10.29
CA SER A 239 21.43 -2.46 11.30
C SER A 239 22.34 -1.89 12.39
N ASP A 240 21.89 -0.79 13.00
CA ASP A 240 22.67 -0.10 14.02
C ASP A 240 22.62 -0.93 15.33
N PRO A 241 23.76 -1.37 15.88
CA PRO A 241 23.80 -2.10 17.14
C PRO A 241 23.24 -1.26 18.29
N LEU A 242 22.46 -1.90 19.15
CA LEU A 242 21.87 -1.29 20.34
C LEU A 242 22.50 -1.90 21.60
N PRO A 243 22.92 -1.09 22.57
CA PRO A 243 23.36 -1.62 23.85
C PRO A 243 22.19 -2.25 24.61
N ILE A 244 22.43 -3.36 25.31
CA ILE A 244 21.44 -4.05 26.15
C ILE A 244 21.59 -3.52 27.58
N SER A 245 20.50 -3.06 28.19
CA SER A 245 20.52 -2.65 29.60
C SER A 245 20.80 -3.86 30.51
N PRO A 246 21.45 -3.67 31.68
CA PRO A 246 21.75 -4.77 32.60
C PRO A 246 20.51 -5.61 32.95
N ASP A 247 19.37 -4.96 33.22
CA ASP A 247 18.12 -5.65 33.55
C ASP A 247 17.56 -6.50 32.39
N LEU A 248 17.80 -6.09 31.15
CA LEU A 248 17.42 -6.87 29.98
C LEU A 248 18.40 -8.02 29.78
N LEU A 249 19.70 -7.80 30.00
CA LEU A 249 20.71 -8.83 29.88
C LEU A 249 20.46 -9.99 30.86
N ASP A 250 20.12 -9.67 32.11
CA ASP A 250 19.77 -10.67 33.11
C ASP A 250 18.53 -11.47 32.70
N ALA A 251 17.49 -10.78 32.21
CA ALA A 251 16.27 -11.42 31.73
C ALA A 251 16.53 -12.32 30.50
N LEU A 252 17.40 -11.90 29.58
CA LEU A 252 17.82 -12.69 28.42
C LEU A 252 18.60 -13.94 28.83
N LYS A 253 19.52 -13.80 29.79
CA LYS A 253 20.31 -14.92 30.32
C LYS A 253 19.47 -15.92 31.10
N ALA A 254 18.46 -15.45 31.84
CA ALA A 254 17.55 -16.30 32.61
C ALA A 254 16.44 -16.95 31.76
N PHE A 255 16.24 -16.51 30.51
CA PHE A 255 15.18 -17.04 29.67
C PHE A 255 15.52 -18.43 29.13
N ASP A 256 14.69 -19.40 29.50
CA ASP A 256 14.81 -20.80 29.09
C ASP A 256 14.45 -20.97 27.61
N SER A 257 15.46 -21.12 26.76
CA SER A 257 15.31 -21.44 25.34
C SER A 257 16.59 -22.08 24.80
N GLU A 258 16.47 -22.76 23.66
CA GLU A 258 17.62 -23.35 22.95
C GLU A 258 18.57 -22.30 22.36
N ARG A 259 18.20 -21.02 22.37
CA ARG A 259 18.98 -19.89 21.82
C ARG A 259 19.38 -20.06 20.35
N VAL A 260 18.55 -20.75 19.57
CA VAL A 260 18.74 -20.95 18.12
C VAL A 260 17.54 -20.39 17.37
N GLY A 261 17.79 -19.74 16.22
CA GLY A 261 16.74 -19.20 15.36
C GLY A 261 15.98 -18.05 16.00
N ARG A 262 14.65 -18.03 15.80
CA ARG A 262 13.76 -16.98 16.32
C ARG A 262 13.78 -16.95 17.85
N MET A 263 13.91 -15.75 18.40
CA MET A 263 13.94 -15.53 19.85
C MET A 263 12.59 -15.82 20.51
N PHE A 264 11.49 -15.49 19.83
CA PHE A 264 10.13 -15.69 20.31
C PHE A 264 9.38 -16.64 19.38
N LYS A 265 8.75 -17.66 19.96
CA LYS A 265 7.87 -18.60 19.24
C LYS A 265 6.61 -17.90 18.76
N TYR A 266 6.07 -16.98 19.57
CA TYR A 266 4.86 -16.23 19.25
C TYR A 266 4.98 -14.75 19.65
N ALA A 267 4.76 -13.86 18.69
CA ALA A 267 4.57 -12.44 19.01
C ALA A 267 3.15 -12.19 19.55
N PRO A 268 2.98 -11.41 20.64
CA PRO A 268 1.65 -11.13 21.15
C PRO A 268 0.83 -10.33 20.12
N THR A 269 -0.40 -10.80 19.86
CA THR A 269 -1.33 -10.04 19.01
C THR A 269 -1.79 -8.77 19.71
N LEU A 270 -2.40 -7.82 18.97
CA LEU A 270 -3.02 -6.65 19.59
C LEU A 270 -4.07 -7.04 20.66
N ARG A 271 -4.85 -8.10 20.39
CA ARG A 271 -5.84 -8.63 21.33
C ARG A 271 -5.17 -9.19 22.59
N THR A 272 -4.08 -9.94 22.42
CA THR A 272 -3.29 -10.48 23.54
C THR A 272 -2.71 -9.35 24.38
N PHE A 273 -2.10 -8.36 23.75
CA PHE A 273 -1.52 -7.21 24.44
C PHE A 273 -2.56 -6.41 25.23
N LYS A 274 -3.72 -6.09 24.63
CA LYS A 274 -4.83 -5.42 25.34
C LYS A 274 -5.31 -6.21 26.56
N ARG A 275 -5.35 -7.55 26.45
CA ARG A 275 -5.72 -8.43 27.57
C ARG A 275 -4.67 -8.40 28.68
N ASP A 276 -3.38 -8.41 28.33
CA ASP A 276 -2.31 -8.34 29.32
C ASP A 276 -2.32 -6.97 30.03
N ILE A 277 -2.45 -5.85 29.30
CA ILE A 277 -2.62 -4.49 29.86
C ILE A 277 -3.75 -4.43 30.89
N LYS A 278 -4.95 -4.93 30.52
CA LYS A 278 -6.09 -4.99 31.43
C LYS A 278 -5.82 -5.87 32.65
N ARG A 279 -5.19 -7.04 32.45
CA ARG A 279 -4.92 -8.01 33.51
C ARG A 279 -3.97 -7.46 34.58
N VAL A 280 -2.97 -6.68 34.18
CA VAL A 280 -2.00 -6.11 35.12
C VAL A 280 -2.46 -4.77 35.72
N GLY A 281 -3.71 -4.36 35.46
CA GLY A 281 -4.31 -3.16 36.02
C GLY A 281 -3.73 -1.86 35.46
N ILE A 282 -3.39 -1.84 34.18
CA ILE A 282 -2.98 -0.62 33.46
C ILE A 282 -4.18 -0.07 32.69
N ASP A 283 -4.50 1.19 32.90
CA ASP A 283 -5.57 1.87 32.19
C ASP A 283 -5.21 2.06 30.72
N TYR A 284 -6.02 1.46 29.83
CA TYR A 284 -5.74 1.49 28.40
C TYR A 284 -5.93 2.88 27.81
N ASP A 285 -7.02 3.55 28.15
CA ASP A 285 -7.35 4.91 27.70
C ASP A 285 -7.24 5.86 28.89
N THR A 286 -6.42 6.90 28.74
CA THR A 286 -6.25 7.96 29.75
C THR A 286 -6.27 9.32 29.06
N GLU A 287 -6.32 10.41 29.83
CA GLU A 287 -6.19 11.77 29.29
C GLU A 287 -4.88 12.00 28.51
N ARG A 288 -3.82 11.24 28.84
CA ARG A 288 -2.51 11.32 28.16
C ARG A 288 -2.46 10.52 26.86
N GLY A 289 -3.49 9.73 26.57
CA GLY A 289 -3.57 8.85 25.42
C GLY A 289 -3.70 7.37 25.75
N GLN A 290 -3.44 6.52 24.75
CA GLN A 290 -3.67 5.09 24.78
C GLN A 290 -2.39 4.28 25.08
N ALA A 291 -2.50 3.26 25.93
CA ALA A 291 -1.48 2.25 26.15
C ALA A 291 -1.53 1.16 25.05
N ASP A 292 -1.40 1.57 23.78
CA ASP A 292 -1.33 0.66 22.62
C ASP A 292 0.07 0.04 22.46
N ARG A 293 0.28 -0.84 21.48
CA ARG A 293 1.60 -1.49 21.28
C ARG A 293 2.75 -0.50 21.06
N LYS A 294 2.46 0.71 20.56
CA LYS A 294 3.47 1.75 20.33
C LYS A 294 3.86 2.44 21.63
N CYS A 295 3.06 2.32 22.70
CA CYS A 295 3.37 2.87 24.01
C CYS A 295 4.74 2.38 24.49
N LEU A 296 5.08 1.10 24.28
CA LEU A 296 6.35 0.52 24.75
C LEU A 296 7.57 1.21 24.15
N ARG A 297 7.57 1.42 22.83
CA ARG A 297 8.62 2.19 22.14
C ARG A 297 8.63 3.66 22.56
N LYS A 298 7.45 4.25 22.80
CA LYS A 298 7.34 5.63 23.27
C LYS A 298 7.90 5.78 24.70
N THR A 299 7.66 4.80 25.57
CA THR A 299 8.24 4.72 26.92
C THR A 299 9.76 4.73 26.85
N PHE A 300 10.36 3.90 25.99
CA PHE A 300 11.82 3.90 25.77
C PHE A 300 12.34 5.29 25.40
N GLY A 301 11.77 5.91 24.36
CA GLY A 301 12.19 7.24 23.91
C GLY A 301 11.98 8.34 24.97
N THR A 302 10.95 8.21 25.80
CA THR A 302 10.69 9.14 26.91
C THR A 302 11.73 8.97 28.01
N HIS A 303 12.08 7.74 28.38
CA HIS A 303 13.11 7.46 29.38
C HIS A 303 14.50 7.95 28.93
N LEU A 304 14.85 7.77 27.65
CA LEU A 304 16.10 8.30 27.10
C LEU A 304 16.18 9.83 27.09
N ALA A 305 15.05 10.53 26.99
CA ALA A 305 15.02 11.99 27.00
C ALA A 305 15.10 12.58 28.43
N MET A 306 14.87 11.76 29.46
CA MET A 306 14.87 12.17 30.86
C MET A 306 16.17 11.86 31.60
N GLY A 307 17.04 11.02 31.02
CA GLY A 307 18.37 10.69 31.56
C GLY A 307 19.47 11.43 30.82
#